data_AF-A0A6B0WC16-F1
#
_entry.id   AF-A0A6B0WC16-F1
#
_cell.length_a   1.000
_cell.length_b   1.000
_cell.length_c   1.000
_cell.angle_alpha   90.00
_cell.angle_beta   90.00
_cell.angle_gamma   90.00
#
_symmetry.space_group_name_H-M   'P 1'
#
loop_
_entity.id
_entity.type
_entity.pdbx_description
1 polymer ?
#
loop_
_entity_poly.entity_id
_entity_poly.type
_entity_poly.pdbx_seq_one_letter_code
_entity_poly.pdbx_strand_id
1 'polypeptide(L)'
;MLEFLARFGETLLYTLRDVTPIVVILVVFQVGVLRSRLPNIRGIVTGSVMVLLGLALFLIGLEQALFPIGETMAWQLTETAGTVRGAIRWEDYWVVYLFAAAIGFATTVAEPSLIAVGLKAQDVSGGAVSA
;
A
#
# COMPACT_ATOMS: atom_id res chain seq x y z
N MET A 1 2.09 26.08 10.95
CA MET A 1 0.65 25.70 10.98
C MET A 1 0.01 25.79 9.60
N LEU A 2 0.11 26.92 8.89
CA LEU A 2 -0.42 27.06 7.53
C LEU A 2 0.21 26.08 6.52
N GLU A 3 1.53 25.88 6.58
CA GLU A 3 2.24 24.91 5.73
C GLU A 3 1.78 23.46 5.97
N PHE A 4 1.51 23.10 7.22
CA PHE A 4 0.97 21.79 7.56
C PHE A 4 -0.45 21.59 7.00
N LEU A 5 -1.32 22.60 7.13
CA LEU A 5 -2.66 22.55 6.53
C LEU A 5 -2.61 22.46 5.00
N ALA A 6 -1.67 23.18 4.37
CA ALA A 6 -1.48 23.13 2.92
C ALA A 6 -1.02 21.74 2.46
N ARG A 7 0.01 21.17 3.11
CA ARG A 7 0.45 19.80 2.84
C ARG A 7 -0.66 18.79 3.07
N PHE A 8 -1.40 18.91 4.17
CA PHE A 8 -2.54 18.02 4.45
C PHE A 8 -3.60 18.08 3.35
N GLY A 9 -3.97 19.28 2.90
CA GLY A 9 -4.94 19.46 1.81
C GLY A 9 -4.45 18.85 0.50
N GLU A 10 -3.16 19.02 0.19
CA GLU A 10 -2.53 18.43 -1.00
C GLU A 10 -2.49 16.89 -0.91
N THR A 11 -2.03 16.32 0.20
CA THR A 11 -2.05 14.87 0.44
C THR A 11 -3.46 14.29 0.34
N LEU A 12 -4.47 14.99 0.87
CA LEU A 12 -5.85 14.57 0.81
C LEU A 12 -6.39 14.57 -0.63
N LEU A 13 -6.02 15.56 -1.45
CA LEU A 13 -6.37 15.61 -2.87
C LEU A 13 -5.71 14.48 -3.68
N TYR A 14 -4.42 14.18 -3.43
CA TYR A 14 -3.75 13.04 -4.05
C TYR A 14 -4.40 11.73 -3.63
N THR A 15 -4.62 11.54 -2.34
CA THR A 15 -5.28 10.35 -1.80
C THR A 15 -6.67 10.15 -2.41
N LEU A 16 -7.45 11.23 -2.57
CA LEU A 16 -8.76 11.18 -3.21
C LEU A 16 -8.65 10.76 -4.68
N ARG A 17 -7.67 11.32 -5.42
CA ARG A 17 -7.38 10.92 -6.80
C ARG A 17 -6.99 9.44 -6.90
N ASP A 18 -6.17 8.94 -5.98
CA ASP A 18 -5.68 7.56 -5.98
C ASP A 18 -6.78 6.54 -5.62
N VAL A 19 -7.71 6.93 -4.74
CA VAL A 19 -8.88 6.10 -4.37
C VAL A 19 -9.99 6.16 -5.43
N THR A 20 -10.03 7.21 -6.26
CA THR A 20 -11.07 7.40 -7.28
C THR A 20 -11.23 6.20 -8.23
N PRO A 21 -10.17 5.61 -8.83
CA PRO A 21 -10.28 4.41 -9.66
C PRO A 21 -10.99 3.25 -8.96
N ILE A 22 -10.72 3.03 -7.67
CA ILE A 22 -11.34 1.97 -6.88
C ILE A 22 -12.83 2.23 -6.74
N VAL A 23 -13.23 3.45 -6.37
CA VAL A 23 -14.64 3.85 -6.27
C VAL A 23 -15.35 3.72 -7.61
N VAL A 24 -14.71 4.14 -8.70
CA VAL A 24 -15.25 4.02 -10.06
C VAL A 24 -15.50 2.56 -10.41
N ILE A 25 -14.52 1.68 -10.20
CA ILE A 25 -14.67 0.24 -10.45
C ILE A 25 -15.84 -0.33 -9.64
N LEU A 26 -15.92 -0.01 -8.35
CA LEU A 26 -17.01 -0.49 -7.49
C LEU A 26 -18.38 -0.05 -7.98
N VAL A 27 -18.54 1.21 -8.39
CA VAL A 27 -19.81 1.74 -8.91
C VAL A 27 -20.17 1.11 -10.26
N VAL A 28 -19.20 0.96 -11.16
CA VAL A 28 -19.40 0.32 -12.47
C VAL A 28 -19.83 -1.13 -12.31
N PHE A 29 -19.19 -1.88 -11.41
CA PHE A 29 -19.58 -3.27 -11.15
C PHE A 29 -20.94 -3.37 -10.46
N GLN A 30 -21.24 -2.54 -9.47
CA GLN A 30 -22.54 -2.51 -8.79
C GLN A 30 -23.69 -2.22 -9.76
N VAL A 31 -23.62 -1.08 -10.46
CA VAL A 31 -24.74 -0.57 -11.25
C VAL A 31 -24.76 -1.18 -12.65
N GLY A 32 -23.59 -1.35 -13.26
CA GLY A 32 -23.46 -1.87 -14.62
C GLY A 32 -23.55 -3.40 -14.70
N VAL A 33 -22.70 -4.10 -13.95
CA VAL A 33 -22.56 -5.56 -14.04
C VAL A 33 -23.62 -6.28 -13.20
N LEU A 34 -23.70 -5.96 -11.90
CA LEU A 34 -24.62 -6.60 -10.96
C LEU A 34 -26.05 -6.07 -11.07
N ARG A 35 -26.24 -4.90 -11.72
CA ARG A 35 -27.53 -4.20 -11.85
C ARG A 35 -28.25 -4.00 -10.51
N SER A 36 -27.47 -3.88 -9.42
CA SER A 36 -27.98 -3.64 -8.09
C SER A 36 -27.91 -2.15 -7.75
N ARG A 37 -28.84 -1.68 -6.92
CA ARG A 37 -28.76 -0.32 -6.36
C ARG A 37 -27.76 -0.34 -5.22
N LEU A 38 -26.97 0.73 -5.10
CA LEU A 38 -26.07 0.97 -3.97
C LEU A 38 -26.89 0.99 -2.66
N PRO A 39 -26.77 -0.02 -1.79
CA PRO A 39 -27.45 -0.02 -0.51
C PRO A 39 -26.74 0.95 0.43
N ASN A 40 -27.51 1.68 1.25
CA ASN A 40 -26.98 2.56 2.30
C ASN A 40 -25.92 3.58 1.83
N ILE A 41 -26.27 4.40 0.83
CA ILE A 41 -25.39 5.45 0.27
C ILE A 41 -24.82 6.37 1.35
N ARG A 42 -25.61 6.72 2.38
CA ARG A 42 -25.14 7.55 3.50
C ARG A 42 -23.96 6.90 4.23
N GLY A 43 -24.07 5.62 4.57
CA GLY A 43 -23.01 4.86 5.23
C GLY A 43 -21.74 4.78 4.37
N ILE A 44 -21.90 4.56 3.06
CA ILE A 44 -20.77 4.55 2.11
C ILE A 44 -20.05 5.89 2.13
N VAL A 45 -20.78 7.00 1.96
CA VAL A 45 -20.18 8.34 1.92
C VAL A 45 -19.47 8.68 3.24
N THR A 46 -20.11 8.42 4.39
CA THR A 46 -19.47 8.69 5.69
C THR A 46 -18.24 7.83 5.92
N GLY A 47 -18.30 6.54 5.56
CA GLY A 47 -17.17 5.63 5.65
C GLY A 47 -16.02 6.05 4.75
N SER A 48 -16.31 6.40 3.49
CA SER A 48 -15.32 6.90 2.54
C SER A 48 -14.63 8.17 3.04
N VAL A 49 -15.37 9.12 3.61
CA VAL A 49 -14.77 10.35 4.18
C VAL A 49 -13.87 10.01 5.37
N MET A 50 -14.30 9.14 6.28
CA MET A 50 -13.47 8.71 7.41
C MET A 50 -12.19 7.99 6.96
N VAL A 51 -12.29 7.12 5.96
CA VAL A 51 -11.13 6.42 5.37
C VAL A 51 -10.17 7.40 4.70
N LEU A 52 -10.67 8.36 3.92
CA LEU A 52 -9.83 9.36 3.25
C LEU A 52 -9.07 10.23 4.26
N LEU A 53 -9.76 10.69 5.31
CA LEU A 53 -9.13 11.46 6.38
C LEU A 53 -8.08 10.62 7.13
N GLY A 54 -8.43 9.38 7.48
CA GLY A 54 -7.52 8.46 8.17
C GLY A 54 -6.28 8.15 7.33
N LEU A 55 -6.46 7.89 6.04
CA LEU A 55 -5.37 7.58 5.11
C LEU A 55 -4.44 8.79 4.90
N ALA A 56 -4.99 9.99 4.75
CA ALA A 56 -4.19 11.21 4.62
C ALA A 56 -3.37 11.49 5.90
N LEU A 57 -3.99 11.39 7.08
CA LEU A 57 -3.29 11.54 8.36
C LEU A 57 -2.21 10.47 8.56
N PHE A 58 -2.53 9.22 8.22
CA PHE A 58 -1.60 8.10 8.30
C PHE A 58 -0.39 8.31 7.38
N LEU A 59 -0.62 8.71 6.13
CA LEU A 59 0.45 8.91 5.16
C LEU A 59 1.40 10.04 5.56
N ILE A 60 0.87 11.16 6.06
CA ILE A 60 1.67 12.26 6.59
C ILE A 60 2.48 11.81 7.81
N GLY A 61 1.90 10.97 8.67
CA GLY A 61 2.60 10.37 9.81
C GLY A 61 3.75 9.47 9.36
N LEU A 62 3.53 8.64 8.33
CA LEU A 62 4.58 7.79 7.76
C LEU A 62 5.71 8.60 7.13
N GLU A 63 5.39 9.64 6.36
CA GLU A 63 6.37 10.50 5.71
C GLU A 63 7.29 11.21 6.71
N GLN A 64 6.76 11.60 7.87
CA GLN A 64 7.54 12.29 8.90
C GLN A 64 8.32 11.33 9.80
N ALA A 65 7.82 10.12 10.03
CA ALA A 65 8.40 9.19 11.01
C ALA A 65 9.11 8.00 10.36
N LEU A 66 8.40 7.20 9.58
CA LEU A 66 8.88 5.90 9.13
C LEU A 66 9.73 5.98 7.87
N PHE A 67 9.38 6.87 6.93
CA PHE A 67 10.12 7.01 5.67
C PHE A 67 11.57 7.51 5.87
N PRO A 68 11.85 8.52 6.72
CA PRO A 68 13.22 8.96 6.97
C PRO A 68 14.10 7.86 7.58
N ILE A 69 13.50 7.00 8.41
CA ILE A 69 14.17 5.82 8.97
C ILE A 69 14.48 4.82 7.84
N GLY A 70 13.50 4.53 6.98
CA GLY A 70 13.68 3.64 5.83
C GLY A 70 14.74 4.13 4.84
N GLU A 71 14.78 5.43 4.53
CA GLU A 71 15.77 6.04 3.65
C GLU A 71 17.19 5.93 4.24
N THR A 72 17.33 6.18 5.54
CA THR A 72 18.62 6.03 6.24
C THR A 72 19.09 4.57 6.22
N MET A 73 18.18 3.61 6.46
CA MET A 73 18.49 2.18 6.37
C MET A 73 18.91 1.77 4.95
N ALA A 74 18.23 2.27 3.92
CA ALA A 74 18.58 2.02 2.52
C ALA A 74 19.96 2.58 2.16
N TRP A 75 20.28 3.78 2.67
CA TRP A 75 21.60 4.39 2.47
C TRP A 75 22.71 3.56 3.12
N GLN A 76 22.52 3.13 4.38
CA GLN A 76 23.47 2.25 5.07
C GLN A 76 23.67 0.91 4.36
N LEU A 77 22.59 0.33 3.80
CA LEU A 77 22.66 -0.92 3.05
C LEU A 77 23.51 -0.78 1.77
N THR A 78 23.33 0.31 1.03
CA THR A 78 24.06 0.57 -0.22
C THR A 78 25.53 0.92 0.03
N GLU A 79 25.84 1.69 1.08
CA GLU A 79 27.21 1.98 1.50
C GLU A 79 27.96 0.69 1.92
N THR A 80 27.31 -0.15 2.74
CA THR A 80 27.90 -1.41 3.23
C THR A 80 28.11 -2.42 2.10
N ALA A 81 27.25 -2.41 1.07
CA ALA A 81 27.37 -3.27 -0.10
C ALA A 81 28.52 -2.88 -1.06
N GLY A 82 29.28 -1.82 -0.78
CA GLY A 82 30.45 -1.43 -1.58
C GLY A 82 30.12 -0.75 -2.91
N THR A 83 28.83 -0.54 -3.20
CA THR A 83 28.30 0.04 -4.46
C THR A 83 28.77 1.48 -4.75
N VAL A 84 29.38 2.15 -3.76
CA VAL A 84 29.73 3.58 -3.82
C VAL A 84 31.19 3.83 -4.26
N ARG A 85 32.01 2.79 -4.47
CA ARG A 85 33.45 2.94 -4.81
C ARG A 85 33.83 2.29 -6.14
N GLY A 86 33.39 2.85 -7.26
CA GLY A 86 33.87 2.46 -8.59
C GLY A 86 32.86 2.60 -9.72
N ALA A 87 33.16 1.97 -10.87
CA ALA A 87 32.20 1.83 -11.97
C ALA A 87 31.08 0.87 -11.54
N ILE A 88 29.88 1.41 -11.37
CA ILE A 88 28.70 0.68 -10.92
C ILE A 88 28.34 -0.40 -11.94
N ARG A 89 28.31 -1.66 -11.50
CA ARG A 89 27.81 -2.79 -12.28
C ARG A 89 26.48 -3.26 -11.72
N TRP A 90 25.64 -3.85 -12.58
CA TRP A 90 24.34 -4.40 -12.17
C TRP A 90 24.46 -5.47 -11.06
N GLU A 91 25.61 -6.17 -11.02
CA GLU A 91 25.94 -7.21 -10.04
C GLU A 91 26.12 -6.64 -8.62
N ASP A 92 26.49 -5.36 -8.49
CA ASP A 92 26.75 -4.72 -7.18
C ASP A 92 25.45 -4.49 -6.38
N TYR A 93 24.29 -4.51 -7.06
CA TYR A 93 22.98 -4.30 -6.44
C TYR A 93 22.34 -5.57 -5.86
N TRP A 94 23.03 -6.71 -5.86
CA TRP A 94 22.44 -7.99 -5.43
C TRP A 94 21.87 -7.93 -4.00
N VAL A 95 22.52 -7.20 -3.09
CA VAL A 95 22.05 -7.00 -1.71
C VAL A 95 20.74 -6.22 -1.67
N VAL A 96 20.61 -5.20 -2.53
CA VAL A 96 19.39 -4.39 -2.64
C VAL A 96 18.24 -5.24 -3.18
N TYR A 97 18.50 -6.08 -4.18
CA TYR A 97 17.48 -7.01 -4.68
C TYR A 97 17.06 -8.05 -3.65
N LEU A 98 18.00 -8.60 -2.88
CA LEU A 98 17.69 -9.54 -1.80
C LEU A 98 16.85 -8.86 -0.71
N PHE A 99 17.23 -7.65 -0.30
CA PHE A 99 16.47 -6.86 0.67
C PHE A 99 15.06 -6.54 0.18
N ALA A 100 14.91 -6.09 -1.07
CA ALA A 100 13.62 -5.81 -1.68
C ALA A 100 12.73 -7.07 -1.75
N ALA A 101 13.31 -8.22 -2.09
CA ALA A 101 12.61 -9.51 -2.07
C ALA A 101 12.15 -9.89 -0.64
N ALA A 102 13.03 -9.73 0.36
CA ALA A 102 12.72 -10.05 1.75
C ALA A 102 11.63 -9.13 2.34
N ILE A 103 11.72 -7.81 2.11
CA ILE A 103 10.68 -6.86 2.54
C ILE A 103 9.38 -7.10 1.79
N GLY A 104 9.41 -7.33 0.48
CA GLY A 104 8.21 -7.66 -0.29
C GLY A 104 7.53 -8.95 0.19
N PHE A 105 8.31 -9.97 0.54
CA PHE A 105 7.79 -11.18 1.16
C PHE A 105 7.20 -10.89 2.55
N ALA A 106 7.89 -10.10 3.36
CA ALA A 106 7.40 -9.72 4.69
C ALA A 106 6.07 -8.95 4.62
N THR A 107 5.91 -8.01 3.68
CA THR A 107 4.65 -7.26 3.52
C THR A 107 3.51 -8.16 3.04
N THR A 108 3.82 -9.14 2.19
CA THR A 108 2.88 -10.15 1.70
C THR A 108 2.36 -11.03 2.85
N VAL A 109 3.25 -11.46 3.75
CA VAL A 109 2.88 -12.23 4.96
C VAL A 109 2.14 -11.36 5.98
N ALA A 110 2.51 -10.08 6.10
CA ALA A 110 1.87 -9.14 7.02
C ALA A 110 0.46 -8.74 6.57
N GLU A 111 0.09 -8.92 5.30
CA GLU A 111 -1.23 -8.57 4.77
C GLU A 111 -2.30 -9.62 5.17
N PRO A 112 -3.28 -9.27 6.04
CA PRO A 112 -4.28 -10.24 6.52
C PRO A 112 -5.20 -10.76 5.41
N SER A 113 -5.42 -9.95 4.37
CA SER A 113 -6.25 -10.29 3.21
C SER A 113 -5.69 -11.49 2.44
N LEU A 114 -4.36 -11.61 2.32
CA LEU A 114 -3.75 -12.70 1.58
C LEU A 114 -3.84 -14.03 2.32
N ILE A 115 -3.68 -13.98 3.66
CA ILE A 115 -3.91 -15.15 4.52
C ILE A 115 -5.35 -15.66 4.36
N ALA A 116 -6.34 -14.75 4.31
CA ALA A 116 -7.74 -15.12 4.10
C ALA A 116 -7.98 -15.78 2.73
N VAL A 117 -7.31 -15.31 1.68
CA VAL A 117 -7.37 -15.94 0.35
C VAL A 117 -6.71 -17.32 0.35
N GLY A 118 -5.57 -17.48 1.04
CA GLY A 118 -4.90 -18.78 1.21
C GLY A 118 -5.80 -19.81 1.91
N LEU A 119 -6.41 -19.42 3.03
CA LEU A 119 -7.40 -20.25 3.72
C LEU A 119 -8.58 -20.62 2.81
N LYS A 120 -9.07 -19.66 2.00
CA LYS A 120 -10.17 -19.94 1.08
C LYS A 120 -9.77 -20.89 -0.06
N ALA A 121 -8.54 -20.80 -0.54
CA ALA A 121 -8.00 -21.72 -1.54
C ALA A 121 -7.87 -23.15 -0.97
N GLN A 122 -7.44 -23.29 0.28
CA GLN A 122 -7.41 -24.57 0.98
C GLN A 122 -8.82 -25.19 1.08
N ASP A 123 -9.81 -24.39 1.52
CA ASP A 123 -11.20 -24.85 1.64
C ASP A 123 -11.78 -25.30 0.30
N VAL A 124 -11.57 -24.53 -0.77
CA VAL A 124 -12.15 -24.81 -2.09
C VAL A 124 -11.40 -25.94 -2.81
N SER A 125 -10.12 -26.16 -2.49
CA SER A 125 -9.33 -27.27 -3.04
C SER A 125 -9.54 -28.62 -2.32
N GLY A 126 -10.38 -28.66 -1.28
CA GLY A 126 -10.57 -29.87 -0.48
C GLY A 126 -9.32 -30.32 0.28
N GLY A 127 -8.42 -29.39 0.61
CA GLY A 127 -7.15 -29.66 1.28
C GLY A 127 -6.01 -30.09 0.36
N ALA A 128 -6.17 -30.03 -0.97
CA ALA A 128 -5.08 -30.32 -1.90
C ALA A 128 -3.98 -29.23 -1.90
N VAL A 129 -4.32 -28.00 -1.52
CA VAL A 129 -3.39 -26.89 -1.29
C VAL A 129 -3.46 -26.52 0.20
N SER A 130 -2.33 -26.51 0.90
CA SER A 130 -2.29 -26.01 2.29
C SER A 130 -2.03 -24.51 2.31
N ALA A 131 -2.74 -23.82 3.20
CA ALA A 131 -2.48 -22.43 3.57
C ALA A 131 -1.26 -22.31 4.50
#